data_AF-A0AAN8MSE2-F1
#
_entry.id   AF-A0AAN8MSE2-F1
#
_cell.length_a   1.000
_cell.length_b   1.000
_cell.length_c   1.000
_cell.angle_alpha   90.00
_cell.angle_beta   90.00
_cell.angle_gamma   90.00
#
_symmetry.space_group_name_H-M   'P 1'
#
loop_
_entity.id
_entity.type
_entity.pdbx_description
1 polymer ?
#
loop_
_entity_poly.entity_id
_entity_poly.type
_entity_poly.pdbx_seq_one_letter_code
_entity_poly.pdbx_strand_id
1 'polypeptide(L)'
;MDGPPYSSSAFSQNKSEDITSTSTTESDEIESFQKELQNMDKYTLNHLEIAIYTRTQRRLIHEERCQRSVARKAAKLVNNQAQVLEPKPDAIRTLKDPPKHWYHFPEYHDLIDSKVTGVLFEDTDNNGTLEWQTNLAGTFKCSKGGCNHEWESWIIFTIIRQYELANGNIGYNAKVFNQRCIKCKSLGIMTLDRDTYAERVIRRLKVWKGEKVEAIEVSSKRTLPHIERLCEGCKAGRCRAGDWKS
;
A
#
# COMPACT_ATOMS: atom_id res chain seq x y z
N MET A 1 18.77 -87.63 17.54
CA MET A 1 19.03 -88.96 16.96
C MET A 1 18.46 -88.95 15.56
N ASP A 2 19.32 -89.29 14.60
CA ASP A 2 19.04 -90.07 13.39
C ASP A 2 18.03 -89.53 12.35
N GLY A 3 18.59 -89.12 11.19
CA GLY A 3 17.95 -89.29 9.87
C GLY A 3 18.30 -90.68 9.30
N PRO A 4 18.52 -90.88 7.98
CA PRO A 4 18.53 -89.94 6.84
C PRO A 4 17.32 -90.28 5.90
N PRO A 5 17.35 -90.79 4.63
CA PRO A 5 18.33 -90.76 3.52
C PRO A 5 17.78 -90.36 2.12
N TYR A 6 18.71 -90.09 1.18
CA TYR A 6 18.76 -90.41 -0.28
C TYR A 6 17.49 -90.30 -1.17
N SER A 7 17.47 -89.72 -2.39
CA SER A 7 18.49 -89.67 -3.46
C SER A 7 18.01 -88.82 -4.67
N SER A 8 18.94 -88.37 -5.54
CA SER A 8 18.91 -88.18 -7.02
C SER A 8 17.57 -88.16 -7.81
N SER A 9 17.38 -87.43 -8.91
CA SER A 9 18.18 -86.48 -9.72
C SER A 9 17.34 -86.04 -10.94
N ALA A 10 17.58 -84.85 -11.54
CA ALA A 10 17.50 -84.63 -13.01
C ALA A 10 17.78 -83.17 -13.41
N PHE A 11 18.42 -83.01 -14.57
CA PHE A 11 18.60 -81.79 -15.35
C PHE A 11 17.29 -81.35 -16.05
N SER A 12 16.97 -80.05 -16.08
CA SER A 12 17.04 -79.22 -17.31
C SER A 12 16.11 -77.99 -17.32
N GLN A 13 16.75 -76.81 -17.31
CA GLN A 13 16.56 -75.66 -18.20
C GLN A 13 15.16 -75.12 -18.60
N ASN A 14 15.06 -73.79 -18.44
CA ASN A 14 14.32 -72.80 -19.24
C ASN A 14 12.80 -72.64 -19.03
N LYS A 15 12.40 -71.49 -18.45
CA LYS A 15 11.94 -70.26 -19.17
C LYS A 15 11.19 -69.35 -18.17
N SER A 16 11.84 -68.39 -17.50
CA SER A 16 12.08 -66.99 -17.93
C SER A 16 10.83 -66.23 -18.43
N GLU A 17 10.31 -65.31 -17.60
CA GLU A 17 9.39 -64.18 -17.85
C GLU A 17 8.89 -63.76 -16.45
N ASP A 18 9.68 -63.06 -15.63
CA ASP A 18 9.97 -61.61 -15.65
C ASP A 18 8.74 -60.72 -15.45
N ILE A 19 8.61 -60.18 -14.22
CA ILE A 19 7.64 -59.14 -13.83
C ILE A 19 8.40 -58.08 -13.02
N THR A 20 9.26 -57.30 -13.69
CA THR A 20 9.97 -56.16 -13.06
C THR A 20 10.00 -54.93 -13.97
N SER A 21 8.82 -54.41 -14.33
CA SER A 21 8.71 -53.27 -15.27
C SER A 21 7.57 -52.31 -14.91
N THR A 22 7.65 -51.65 -13.75
CA THR A 22 6.69 -50.61 -13.33
C THR A 22 7.32 -49.40 -12.61
N SER A 23 8.60 -49.41 -12.24
CA SER A 23 9.18 -48.33 -11.41
C SER A 23 9.65 -47.09 -12.18
N THR A 24 9.88 -47.18 -13.50
CA THR A 24 10.52 -46.11 -14.29
C THR A 24 9.53 -45.11 -14.89
N THR A 25 8.28 -45.52 -15.15
CA THR A 25 7.30 -44.63 -15.79
C THR A 25 6.68 -43.62 -14.82
N GLU A 26 6.50 -43.99 -13.55
CA GLU A 26 5.85 -43.12 -12.56
C GLU A 26 6.74 -41.93 -12.15
N SER A 27 8.08 -42.08 -12.16
CA SER A 27 9.02 -40.97 -11.94
C SER A 27 8.93 -39.91 -13.03
N ASP A 28 8.87 -40.36 -14.29
CA ASP A 28 8.96 -39.50 -15.47
C ASP A 28 7.65 -38.71 -15.66
N GLU A 29 6.51 -39.33 -15.34
CA GLU A 29 5.20 -38.66 -15.26
C GLU A 29 5.16 -37.59 -14.15
N ILE A 30 5.76 -37.86 -12.99
CA ILE A 30 5.84 -36.91 -11.87
C ILE A 30 6.73 -35.71 -12.23
N GLU A 31 7.89 -35.92 -12.86
CA GLU A 31 8.79 -34.83 -13.27
C GLU A 31 8.16 -33.97 -14.38
N SER A 32 7.52 -34.61 -15.36
CA SER A 32 6.76 -33.92 -16.42
C SER A 32 5.68 -33.01 -15.84
N PHE A 33 4.88 -33.51 -14.90
CA PHE A 33 3.83 -32.73 -14.23
C PHE A 33 4.40 -31.57 -13.40
N GLN A 34 5.51 -31.77 -12.68
CA GLN A 34 6.16 -30.70 -11.93
C GLN A 34 6.65 -29.57 -12.86
N LYS A 35 7.20 -29.92 -14.03
CA LYS A 35 7.62 -28.96 -15.06
C LYS A 35 6.43 -28.20 -15.66
N GLU A 36 5.28 -28.85 -15.81
CA GLU A 36 4.03 -28.19 -16.22
C GLU A 36 3.61 -27.12 -15.20
N LEU A 37 3.55 -27.47 -13.91
CA LEU A 37 3.20 -26.53 -12.83
C LEU A 37 4.12 -25.31 -12.76
N GLN A 38 5.41 -25.49 -13.02
CA GLN A 38 6.39 -24.39 -13.09
C GLN A 38 6.10 -23.43 -14.26
N ASN A 39 5.67 -23.94 -15.41
CA ASN A 39 5.34 -23.15 -16.59
C ASN A 39 3.94 -22.49 -16.53
N MET A 40 3.01 -23.01 -15.73
CA MET A 40 1.69 -22.39 -15.54
C MET A 40 1.83 -20.98 -14.94
N ASP A 41 0.97 -20.06 -15.38
CA ASP A 41 0.89 -18.73 -14.77
C ASP A 41 0.19 -18.77 -13.39
N LYS A 42 0.20 -17.64 -12.67
CA LYS A 42 -0.39 -17.52 -11.33
C LYS A 42 -1.89 -17.85 -11.31
N TYR A 43 -2.64 -17.34 -12.28
CA TYR A 43 -4.10 -17.46 -12.33
C TYR A 43 -4.47 -18.92 -12.57
N THR A 44 -3.90 -19.55 -13.61
CA THR A 44 -4.15 -20.96 -13.93
C THR A 44 -3.78 -21.86 -12.75
N LEU A 45 -2.57 -21.73 -12.19
CA LEU A 45 -2.13 -22.52 -11.04
C LEU A 45 -3.05 -22.39 -9.81
N ASN A 46 -3.64 -21.21 -9.58
CA ASN A 46 -4.54 -20.97 -8.46
C ASN A 46 -5.96 -21.55 -8.67
N HIS A 47 -6.42 -21.67 -9.91
CA HIS A 47 -7.78 -22.13 -10.25
C HIS A 47 -7.85 -23.61 -10.66
N LEU A 48 -6.73 -24.35 -10.63
CA LEU A 48 -6.74 -25.80 -10.81
C LEU A 48 -7.73 -26.47 -9.86
N GLU A 49 -8.63 -27.28 -10.42
CA GLU A 49 -9.61 -28.07 -9.68
C GLU A 49 -8.91 -29.22 -8.95
N ILE A 50 -8.62 -29.05 -7.66
CA ILE A 50 -7.79 -29.98 -6.89
C ILE A 50 -8.38 -31.42 -6.88
N ALA A 51 -9.70 -31.55 -7.04
CA ALA A 51 -10.41 -32.82 -7.03
C ALA A 51 -9.98 -33.81 -8.14
N ILE A 52 -9.59 -33.33 -9.32
CA ILE A 52 -9.26 -34.21 -10.47
C ILE A 52 -7.85 -34.81 -10.42
N TYR A 53 -6.97 -34.32 -9.53
CA TYR A 53 -5.56 -34.74 -9.44
C TYR A 53 -5.33 -35.88 -8.44
N THR A 54 -4.28 -36.68 -8.66
CA THR A 54 -3.85 -37.74 -7.71
C THR A 54 -3.29 -37.15 -6.40
N ARG A 55 -3.17 -37.96 -5.35
CA ARG A 55 -2.61 -37.52 -4.05
C ARG A 55 -1.21 -36.90 -4.19
N THR A 56 -0.36 -37.48 -5.04
CA THR A 56 0.99 -37.00 -5.32
C THR A 56 0.97 -35.66 -6.08
N GLN A 57 0.18 -35.57 -7.14
CA GLN A 57 -0.01 -34.32 -7.91
C GLN A 57 -0.57 -33.17 -7.05
N ARG A 58 -1.55 -33.45 -6.17
CA ARG A 58 -2.07 -32.45 -5.22
C ARG A 58 -0.98 -31.93 -4.28
N ARG A 59 -0.04 -32.78 -3.85
CA ARG A 59 1.11 -32.38 -3.03
C ARG A 59 2.00 -31.40 -3.79
N LEU A 60 2.34 -31.71 -5.05
CA LEU A 60 3.16 -30.87 -5.93
C LEU A 60 2.50 -29.51 -6.22
N ILE A 61 1.18 -29.49 -6.49
CA ILE A 61 0.41 -28.23 -6.65
C ILE A 61 0.50 -27.37 -5.39
N HIS A 62 0.37 -27.97 -4.20
CA HIS A 62 0.47 -27.26 -2.93
C HIS A 62 1.91 -26.75 -2.66
N GLU A 63 2.93 -27.58 -2.94
CA GLU A 63 4.34 -27.22 -2.82
C GLU A 63 4.68 -26.03 -3.73
N GLU A 64 4.32 -26.06 -5.02
CA GLU A 64 4.55 -24.96 -5.98
C GLU A 64 3.80 -23.67 -5.56
N ARG A 65 2.53 -23.77 -5.13
CA ARG A 65 1.79 -22.62 -4.58
C ARG A 65 2.46 -22.04 -3.34
N CYS A 66 3.01 -22.88 -2.46
CA CYS A 66 3.75 -22.46 -1.27
C CYS A 66 5.06 -21.78 -1.65
N GLN A 67 5.87 -22.39 -2.53
CA GLN A 67 7.13 -21.83 -3.03
C GLN A 67 6.91 -20.45 -3.69
N ARG A 68 5.90 -20.30 -4.57
CA ARG A 68 5.53 -19.00 -5.15
C ARG A 68 5.04 -17.98 -4.13
N SER A 69 4.40 -18.42 -3.05
CA SER A 69 3.98 -17.55 -1.95
C SER A 69 5.18 -17.04 -1.15
N VAL A 70 6.11 -17.94 -0.81
CA VAL A 70 7.38 -17.62 -0.12
C VAL A 70 8.24 -16.71 -1.00
N ALA A 71 8.44 -17.05 -2.28
CA ALA A 71 9.18 -16.23 -3.25
C ALA A 71 8.58 -14.83 -3.41
N ARG A 72 7.24 -14.69 -3.41
CA ARG A 72 6.58 -13.36 -3.41
C ARG A 72 6.74 -12.61 -2.10
N LYS A 73 6.74 -13.28 -0.94
CA LYS A 73 7.04 -12.65 0.35
C LYS A 73 8.50 -12.18 0.38
N ALA A 74 9.45 -13.02 -0.05
CA ALA A 74 10.85 -12.68 -0.19
C ALA A 74 11.06 -11.51 -1.17
N ALA A 75 10.46 -11.54 -2.37
CA ALA A 75 10.52 -10.46 -3.33
C ALA A 75 9.90 -9.16 -2.80
N LYS A 76 8.81 -9.22 -2.01
CA LYS A 76 8.29 -8.04 -1.30
C LYS A 76 9.25 -7.53 -0.23
N LEU A 77 9.90 -8.41 0.54
CA LEU A 77 10.90 -8.01 1.55
C LEU A 77 12.15 -7.39 0.92
N VAL A 78 12.64 -7.97 -0.19
CA VAL A 78 13.77 -7.44 -0.97
C VAL A 78 13.40 -6.11 -1.64
N ASN A 79 12.20 -5.98 -2.22
CA ASN A 79 11.71 -4.70 -2.76
C ASN A 79 11.52 -3.65 -1.66
N ASN A 80 11.05 -4.05 -0.47
CA ASN A 80 10.96 -3.15 0.68
C ASN A 80 12.35 -2.73 1.20
N GLN A 81 13.36 -3.61 1.18
CA GLN A 81 14.75 -3.27 1.53
C GLN A 81 15.42 -2.39 0.46
N ALA A 82 15.16 -2.63 -0.82
CA ALA A 82 15.61 -1.74 -1.91
C ALA A 82 14.95 -0.35 -1.82
N GLN A 83 13.69 -0.27 -1.39
CA GLN A 83 12.98 0.99 -1.09
C GLN A 83 13.43 1.70 0.20
N VAL A 84 14.43 1.19 0.92
CA VAL A 84 15.03 1.86 2.11
C VAL A 84 16.29 2.66 1.77
N LEU A 85 16.85 2.52 0.55
CA LEU A 85 18.07 3.24 0.13
C LEU A 85 17.87 4.27 -1.01
N GLU A 86 16.69 4.31 -1.62
CA GLU A 86 16.30 5.39 -2.52
C GLU A 86 15.29 6.28 -1.78
N PRO A 87 15.55 7.60 -1.60
CA PRO A 87 14.51 8.49 -1.12
C PRO A 87 13.39 8.47 -2.17
N LYS A 88 12.23 7.91 -1.82
CA LYS A 88 11.01 8.11 -2.61
C LYS A 88 10.90 9.62 -2.82
N PRO A 89 10.85 10.10 -4.07
CA PRO A 89 10.65 11.52 -4.27
C PRO A 89 9.33 11.87 -3.58
N ASP A 90 9.42 12.79 -2.62
CA ASP A 90 8.27 13.58 -2.19
C ASP A 90 7.51 14.00 -3.45
N ALA A 91 6.19 14.14 -3.34
CA ALA A 91 5.34 14.50 -4.47
C ALA A 91 5.57 15.95 -4.92
N ILE A 92 6.77 16.24 -5.42
CA ILE A 92 7.13 17.34 -6.29
C ILE A 92 6.24 17.16 -7.50
N ARG A 93 5.06 17.79 -7.45
CA ARG A 93 4.23 18.07 -8.61
C ARG A 93 5.16 18.64 -9.67
N THR A 94 5.46 17.82 -10.66
CA THR A 94 6.45 18.13 -11.68
C THR A 94 5.99 19.42 -12.37
N LEU A 95 6.92 20.31 -12.73
CA LEU A 95 6.70 21.73 -13.08
C LEU A 95 5.84 22.01 -14.34
N LYS A 96 4.98 21.07 -14.76
CA LYS A 96 4.09 21.15 -15.92
C LYS A 96 2.75 21.84 -15.61
N ASP A 97 2.18 21.60 -14.43
CA ASP A 97 0.91 22.21 -14.03
C ASP A 97 1.13 23.50 -13.22
N PRO A 98 0.35 24.57 -13.48
CA PRO A 98 0.38 25.76 -12.63
C PRO A 98 -0.13 25.42 -11.22
N PRO A 99 0.45 26.01 -10.15
CA PRO A 99 0.01 25.75 -8.79
C PRO A 99 -1.44 26.20 -8.58
N LYS A 100 -2.22 25.38 -7.88
CA LYS A 100 -3.61 25.63 -7.54
C LYS A 100 -3.73 26.32 -6.18
N HIS A 101 -4.89 26.92 -5.90
CA HIS A 101 -5.19 27.57 -4.61
C HIS A 101 -5.29 26.58 -3.45
N TRP A 102 -5.59 25.33 -3.75
CA TRP A 102 -5.72 24.21 -2.82
C TRP A 102 -5.50 22.89 -3.56
N TYR A 103 -5.25 21.83 -2.82
CA TYR A 103 -5.06 20.47 -3.35
C TYR A 103 -5.75 19.43 -2.47
N HIS A 104 -6.12 18.32 -3.09
CA HIS A 104 -6.25 17.03 -2.43
C HIS A 104 -4.98 16.19 -2.68
N PHE A 105 -4.78 15.16 -1.85
CA PHE A 105 -3.68 14.20 -1.98
C PHE A 105 -4.22 12.75 -2.01
N PRO A 106 -4.92 12.34 -3.09
CA PRO A 106 -5.40 10.97 -3.28
C PRO A 106 -4.27 9.92 -3.26
N GLU A 107 -3.03 10.30 -3.60
CA GLU A 107 -1.84 9.44 -3.55
C GLU A 107 -1.51 8.91 -2.13
N TYR A 108 -2.10 9.48 -1.08
CA TYR A 108 -1.98 9.01 0.29
C TYR A 108 -3.16 8.12 0.74
N HIS A 109 -4.14 7.85 -0.13
CA HIS A 109 -5.33 7.07 0.21
C HIS A 109 -5.00 5.65 0.68
N ASP A 110 -4.14 4.92 -0.03
CA ASP A 110 -3.74 3.54 0.31
C ASP A 110 -3.14 3.44 1.73
N LEU A 111 -2.36 4.45 2.14
CA LEU A 111 -1.82 4.54 3.50
C LEU A 111 -2.95 4.73 4.53
N ILE A 112 -3.93 5.56 4.22
CA ILE A 112 -5.04 5.88 5.13
C ILE A 112 -6.00 4.69 5.27
N ASP A 113 -6.40 4.04 4.18
CA ASP A 113 -7.28 2.85 4.22
C ASP A 113 -6.59 1.67 4.95
N SER A 114 -5.27 1.51 4.79
CA SER A 114 -4.50 0.51 5.56
C SER A 114 -4.51 0.72 7.09
N LYS A 115 -5.02 1.86 7.57
CA LYS A 115 -5.10 2.24 9.00
C LYS A 115 -6.52 2.51 9.49
N VAL A 116 -7.48 2.69 8.58
CA VAL A 116 -8.90 2.94 8.85
C VAL A 116 -9.73 2.24 7.78
N THR A 117 -10.11 1.00 8.00
CA THR A 117 -10.80 0.18 6.98
C THR A 117 -12.19 0.71 6.65
N GLY A 118 -12.60 0.61 5.38
CA GLY A 118 -13.94 1.06 4.94
C GLY A 118 -14.02 2.58 4.84
N VAL A 119 -12.99 3.19 4.25
CA VAL A 119 -12.96 4.60 3.86
C VAL A 119 -12.72 4.68 2.36
N LEU A 120 -13.32 5.67 1.70
CA LEU A 120 -13.13 5.91 0.26
C LEU A 120 -12.75 7.37 0.03
N PHE A 121 -11.82 7.64 -0.88
CA PHE A 121 -11.44 9.01 -1.22
C PHE A 121 -12.44 9.63 -2.21
N GLU A 122 -12.91 10.83 -1.91
CA GLU A 122 -13.92 11.57 -2.67
C GLU A 122 -13.33 12.86 -3.25
N ASP A 123 -13.13 12.95 -4.57
CA ASP A 123 -12.50 14.15 -5.19
C ASP A 123 -13.45 15.36 -5.36
N THR A 124 -14.56 15.40 -4.61
CA THR A 124 -15.51 16.52 -4.67
C THR A 124 -15.09 17.67 -3.75
N ASP A 125 -15.39 18.93 -4.11
CA ASP A 125 -15.23 20.09 -3.20
C ASP A 125 -16.56 20.53 -2.56
N ASN A 126 -17.54 19.61 -2.55
CA ASN A 126 -18.82 19.83 -1.89
C ASN A 126 -18.66 19.86 -0.37
N ASN A 127 -19.59 20.49 0.34
CA ASN A 127 -19.66 20.36 1.79
C ASN A 127 -19.91 18.88 2.15
N GLY A 128 -19.11 18.34 3.07
CA GLY A 128 -19.35 17.02 3.65
C GLY A 128 -20.43 17.06 4.72
N THR A 129 -20.92 15.88 5.10
CA THR A 129 -21.80 15.69 6.26
C THR A 129 -21.11 16.17 7.54
N LEU A 130 -19.79 15.92 7.66
CA LEU A 130 -18.94 16.42 8.74
C LEU A 130 -17.72 17.15 8.17
N GLU A 131 -17.30 18.22 8.85
CA GLU A 131 -16.12 19.02 8.53
C GLU A 131 -15.22 19.16 9.77
N TRP A 132 -13.90 19.07 9.59
CA TRP A 132 -12.91 19.33 10.64
C TRP A 132 -11.76 20.17 10.12
N GLN A 133 -11.40 21.22 10.88
CA GLN A 133 -10.30 22.13 10.55
C GLN A 133 -9.03 21.71 11.29
N THR A 134 -7.91 21.66 10.58
CA THR A 134 -6.59 21.38 11.14
C THR A 134 -5.51 22.18 10.42
N ASN A 135 -4.33 22.26 11.02
CA ASN A 135 -3.13 22.77 10.37
C ASN A 135 -2.16 21.63 10.06
N LEU A 136 -1.42 21.76 8.96
CA LEU A 136 -0.30 20.92 8.58
C LEU A 136 1.00 21.74 8.55
N ALA A 137 2.12 21.05 8.67
CA ALA A 137 3.45 21.59 8.37
C ALA A 137 3.88 21.19 6.95
N GLY A 138 4.72 22.00 6.33
CA GLY A 138 5.27 21.74 5.00
C GLY A 138 6.11 22.89 4.48
N THR A 139 6.70 22.67 3.30
CA THR A 139 7.56 23.64 2.63
C THR A 139 6.96 24.08 1.30
N PHE A 140 7.41 25.22 0.80
CA PHE A 140 6.93 25.83 -0.43
C PHE A 140 8.08 26.41 -1.23
N LYS A 141 8.05 26.19 -2.55
CA LYS A 141 8.90 26.88 -3.52
C LYS A 141 8.07 27.84 -4.36
N CYS A 142 8.51 29.08 -4.53
CA CYS A 142 7.79 30.04 -5.36
C CYS A 142 7.70 29.57 -6.82
N SER A 143 6.51 29.58 -7.42
CA SER A 143 6.31 29.13 -8.80
C SER A 143 6.72 30.15 -9.88
N LYS A 144 6.92 31.43 -9.51
CA LYS A 144 7.25 32.49 -10.48
C LYS A 144 8.71 32.35 -10.94
N GLY A 145 8.90 32.22 -12.26
CA GLY A 145 10.22 32.28 -12.88
C GLY A 145 11.02 33.51 -12.43
N GLY A 146 12.30 33.30 -12.09
CA GLY A 146 13.18 34.34 -11.53
C GLY A 146 12.98 34.63 -10.04
N CYS A 147 12.05 33.97 -9.34
CA CYS A 147 11.86 34.15 -7.90
C CYS A 147 12.24 32.88 -7.11
N ASN A 148 13.50 32.81 -6.70
CA ASN A 148 14.07 31.68 -5.95
C ASN A 148 13.71 31.73 -4.45
N HIS A 149 12.48 32.10 -4.11
CA HIS A 149 12.03 32.18 -2.72
C HIS A 149 11.41 30.85 -2.29
N GLU A 150 12.00 30.24 -1.27
CA GLU A 150 11.51 29.03 -0.62
C GLU A 150 11.19 29.36 0.84
N TRP A 151 10.15 28.74 1.40
CA TRP A 151 9.75 28.97 2.79
C TRP A 151 9.10 27.74 3.41
N GLU A 152 9.24 27.61 4.72
CA GLU A 152 8.52 26.65 5.54
C GLU A 152 7.27 27.31 6.14
N SER A 153 6.22 26.52 6.36
CA SER A 153 5.06 26.95 7.15
C SER A 153 4.53 25.81 8.01
N TRP A 154 4.38 26.09 9.29
CA TRP A 154 3.73 25.23 10.29
C TRP A 154 2.20 25.40 10.36
N ILE A 155 1.64 26.31 9.56
CA ILE A 155 0.21 26.66 9.54
C ILE A 155 -0.29 26.64 8.09
N ILE A 156 -0.25 25.46 7.48
CA ILE A 156 -0.94 25.17 6.22
C ILE A 156 -2.37 24.75 6.58
N PHE A 157 -3.34 25.62 6.30
CA PHE A 157 -4.74 25.39 6.66
C PHE A 157 -5.33 24.24 5.85
N THR A 158 -5.97 23.29 6.54
CA THR A 158 -6.54 22.08 5.96
C THR A 158 -7.93 21.85 6.49
N ILE A 159 -8.86 21.55 5.58
CA ILE A 159 -10.20 21.10 5.90
C ILE A 159 -10.30 19.61 5.55
N ILE A 160 -10.55 18.77 6.56
CA ILE A 160 -10.90 17.36 6.36
C ILE A 160 -12.43 17.29 6.31
N ARG A 161 -13.00 16.53 5.37
CA ARG A 161 -14.44 16.32 5.23
C ARG A 161 -14.76 14.84 5.21
N GLN A 162 -15.94 14.48 5.71
CA GLN A 162 -16.53 13.16 5.55
C GLN A 162 -17.89 13.27 4.84
N TYR A 163 -18.16 12.27 4.02
CA TYR A 163 -19.38 12.07 3.25
C TYR A 163 -20.00 10.72 3.64
N GLU A 164 -21.32 10.66 3.69
CA GLU A 164 -22.05 9.39 3.88
C GLU A 164 -22.16 8.67 2.54
N LEU A 165 -21.81 7.37 2.51
CA LEU A 165 -21.93 6.54 1.31
C LEU A 165 -23.02 5.48 1.52
N ALA A 166 -23.76 5.17 0.45
CA ALA A 166 -24.93 4.29 0.51
C ALA A 166 -24.62 2.83 0.94
N ASN A 167 -23.34 2.43 0.97
CA ASN A 167 -22.88 1.10 1.37
C ASN A 167 -22.42 1.02 2.84
N GLY A 168 -22.56 2.08 3.63
CA GLY A 168 -22.13 2.14 5.04
C GLY A 168 -20.63 2.42 5.24
N ASN A 169 -19.86 2.58 4.17
CA ASN A 169 -18.52 3.18 4.26
C ASN A 169 -18.62 4.70 4.42
N ILE A 170 -17.52 5.33 4.81
CA ILE A 170 -17.41 6.80 4.79
C ILE A 170 -16.56 7.25 3.60
N GLY A 171 -17.06 8.22 2.85
CA GLY A 171 -16.27 8.97 1.88
C GLY A 171 -15.49 10.06 2.61
N TYR A 172 -14.32 10.46 2.12
CA TYR A 172 -13.57 11.57 2.70
C TYR A 172 -12.68 12.30 1.71
N ASN A 173 -12.33 13.54 2.04
CA ASN A 173 -11.14 14.19 1.50
C ASN A 173 -10.49 15.11 2.53
N ALA A 174 -9.29 15.59 2.19
CA ALA A 174 -8.60 16.64 2.93
C ALA A 174 -8.15 17.73 1.95
N LYS A 175 -8.85 18.86 1.98
CA LYS A 175 -8.56 20.05 1.20
C LYS A 175 -7.48 20.87 1.89
N VAL A 176 -6.27 20.81 1.38
CA VAL A 176 -5.12 21.56 1.88
C VAL A 176 -4.97 22.86 1.09
N PHE A 177 -5.01 24.00 1.76
CA PHE A 177 -4.93 25.32 1.13
C PHE A 177 -3.47 25.72 0.91
N ASN A 178 -3.18 26.22 -0.29
CA ASN A 178 -1.86 26.68 -0.67
C ASN A 178 -1.53 28.04 -0.01
N GLN A 179 -0.28 28.48 -0.15
CA GLN A 179 0.21 29.77 0.29
C GLN A 179 0.89 30.53 -0.86
N ARG A 180 1.07 31.84 -0.68
CA ARG A 180 1.73 32.73 -1.63
C ARG A 180 3.10 33.18 -1.14
N CYS A 181 4.04 33.25 -2.07
CA CYS A 181 5.37 33.81 -1.83
C CYS A 181 5.26 35.25 -1.30
N ILE A 182 5.95 35.53 -0.19
CA ILE A 182 5.94 36.87 0.42
C ILE A 182 6.49 37.95 -0.52
N LYS A 183 7.48 37.62 -1.36
CA LYS A 183 8.16 38.55 -2.27
C LYS A 183 7.30 38.93 -3.48
N CYS A 184 6.74 37.95 -4.21
CA CYS A 184 6.08 38.19 -5.50
C CYS A 184 4.57 37.89 -5.55
N LYS A 185 3.98 37.36 -4.47
CA LYS A 185 2.56 36.99 -4.33
C LYS A 185 2.03 35.88 -5.25
N SER A 186 2.91 35.26 -6.06
CA SER A 186 2.61 34.02 -6.76
C SER A 186 2.46 32.86 -5.78
N LEU A 187 1.69 31.84 -6.15
CA LEU A 187 1.45 30.65 -5.34
C LEU A 187 2.74 29.81 -5.18
N GLY A 188 2.79 29.04 -4.10
CA GLY A 188 3.83 28.04 -3.89
C GLY A 188 3.56 26.74 -4.65
N ILE A 189 4.64 26.06 -5.02
CA ILE A 189 4.70 24.63 -5.23
C ILE A 189 4.89 24.05 -3.82
N MET A 190 3.89 23.31 -3.33
CA MET A 190 3.81 22.87 -1.94
C MET A 190 4.31 21.43 -1.80
N THR A 191 5.13 21.19 -0.78
CA THR A 191 5.54 19.86 -0.32
C THR A 191 5.03 19.70 1.12
N LEU A 192 4.30 18.61 1.38
CA LEU A 192 3.79 18.29 2.72
C LEU A 192 4.62 17.17 3.34
N ASP A 193 4.72 17.19 4.67
CA ASP A 193 5.14 16.00 5.40
C ASP A 193 4.05 14.92 5.29
N ARG A 194 4.37 13.83 4.59
CA ARG A 194 3.44 12.72 4.28
C ARG A 194 2.84 12.10 5.54
N ASP A 195 3.67 11.87 6.55
CA ASP A 195 3.27 11.12 7.73
C ASP A 195 2.42 12.00 8.66
N THR A 196 2.73 13.30 8.79
CA THR A 196 1.87 14.30 9.45
C THR A 196 0.52 14.43 8.75
N TYR A 197 0.48 14.52 7.41
CA TYR A 197 -0.79 14.52 6.67
C TYR A 197 -1.61 13.28 6.99
N ALA A 198 -1.00 12.09 6.88
CA ALA A 198 -1.67 10.84 7.11
C ALA A 198 -2.17 10.71 8.56
N GLU A 199 -1.34 11.04 9.56
CA GLU A 199 -1.71 11.02 10.97
C GLU A 199 -2.95 11.89 11.25
N ARG A 200 -2.96 13.14 10.74
CA ARG A 200 -4.09 14.07 10.95
C ARG A 200 -5.38 13.56 10.31
N VAL A 201 -5.31 13.00 9.11
CA VAL A 201 -6.49 12.45 8.42
C VAL A 201 -6.98 11.16 9.07
N ILE A 202 -6.09 10.17 9.29
CA ILE A 202 -6.37 8.90 9.98
C ILE A 202 -7.03 9.17 11.34
N ARG A 203 -6.42 10.04 12.16
CA ARG A 203 -6.97 10.44 13.47
C ARG A 203 -8.40 10.95 13.36
N ARG A 204 -8.70 11.78 12.36
CA ARG A 204 -10.02 12.38 12.23
C ARG A 204 -11.07 11.37 11.76
N LEU A 205 -10.72 10.51 10.80
CA LEU A 205 -11.59 9.43 10.33
C LEU A 205 -11.92 8.44 11.45
N LYS A 206 -10.93 8.07 12.28
CA LYS A 206 -11.13 7.25 13.49
C LYS A 206 -12.12 7.89 14.47
N VAL A 207 -11.97 9.17 14.77
CA VAL A 207 -12.91 9.92 15.64
C VAL A 207 -14.34 9.89 15.07
N TRP A 208 -14.52 10.09 13.77
CA TRP A 208 -15.85 10.02 13.14
C TRP A 208 -16.44 8.61 13.10
N LYS A 209 -15.61 7.56 13.14
CA LYS A 209 -16.05 6.16 13.34
C LYS A 209 -16.29 5.78 14.80
N GLY A 210 -16.10 6.70 15.76
CA GLY A 210 -16.20 6.42 17.19
C GLY A 210 -15.07 5.53 17.73
N GLU A 211 -13.99 5.34 16.97
CA GLU A 211 -12.80 4.63 17.44
C GLU A 211 -12.09 5.45 18.53
N LYS A 212 -11.54 4.76 19.54
CA LYS A 212 -10.67 5.39 20.52
C LYS A 212 -9.37 5.83 19.85
N VAL A 213 -9.00 7.10 20.03
CA VAL A 213 -7.70 7.63 19.60
C VAL A 213 -7.01 8.29 20.79
N GLU A 214 -5.74 7.96 21.00
CA GLU A 214 -4.90 8.52 22.07
C GLU A 214 -4.88 10.05 22.02
N ALA A 215 -4.78 10.72 23.17
CA ALA A 215 -4.61 12.17 23.21
C ALA A 215 -3.24 12.54 22.63
N ILE A 216 -3.20 13.45 21.66
CA ILE A 216 -1.93 14.06 21.23
C ILE A 216 -1.58 15.14 22.23
N GLU A 217 -0.35 15.09 22.76
CA GLU A 217 0.21 16.20 23.52
C GLU A 217 0.29 17.44 22.63
N VAL A 218 -0.47 18.48 22.98
CA VAL A 218 -0.47 19.74 22.25
C VAL A 218 0.80 20.50 22.60
N SER A 219 1.92 20.18 21.95
CA SER A 219 3.16 20.93 22.13
C SER A 219 2.95 22.36 21.61
N SER A 220 2.85 23.34 22.51
CA SER A 220 2.69 24.76 22.20
C SER A 220 4.00 25.38 21.70
N LYS A 221 4.58 24.82 20.64
CA LYS A 221 5.74 25.41 19.96
C LYS A 221 5.31 26.72 19.31
N ARG A 222 6.02 27.81 19.61
CA ARG A 222 5.83 29.09 18.94
C ARG A 222 6.21 28.93 17.46
N THR A 223 5.21 28.86 16.60
CA THR A 223 5.38 28.83 15.15
C THR A 223 5.63 30.25 14.62
N LEU A 224 6.16 30.37 13.40
CA LEU A 224 6.21 31.66 12.71
C LEU A 224 4.79 32.21 12.53
N PRO A 225 4.58 33.54 12.66
CA PRO A 225 3.26 34.15 12.62
C PRO A 225 2.56 33.86 11.29
N HIS A 226 1.30 33.42 11.37
CA HIS A 226 0.48 33.17 10.20
C HIS A 226 0.22 34.46 9.43
N ILE A 227 0.64 34.55 8.16
CA ILE A 227 0.45 35.75 7.34
C ILE A 227 -0.82 35.59 6.49
N GLU A 228 -1.97 35.99 7.04
CA GLU A 228 -3.31 35.84 6.42
C GLU A 228 -3.36 36.19 4.93
N ARG A 229 -2.82 37.36 4.55
CA ARG A 229 -2.78 37.85 3.14
C ARG A 229 -2.01 36.94 2.17
N LEU A 230 -1.27 35.96 2.68
CA LEU A 230 -0.54 34.95 1.91
C LEU A 230 -1.20 33.56 1.98
N CYS A 231 -2.14 33.29 2.89
CA CYS A 231 -2.83 32.01 2.99
C CYS A 231 -4.11 32.00 2.15
N GLU A 232 -4.25 31.03 1.25
CA GLU A 232 -5.48 30.91 0.45
C GLU A 232 -6.68 30.49 1.32
N GLY A 233 -6.46 29.86 2.48
CA GLY A 233 -7.50 29.55 3.46
C GLY A 233 -8.08 30.78 4.17
N CYS A 234 -7.25 31.78 4.47
CA CYS A 234 -7.72 33.08 4.97
C CYS A 234 -8.45 33.86 3.88
N LYS A 235 -7.94 33.85 2.63
CA LYS A 235 -8.63 34.48 1.49
C LYS A 235 -9.97 33.85 1.14
N ALA A 236 -10.13 32.56 1.42
CA ALA A 236 -11.41 31.85 1.32
C ALA A 236 -12.35 32.08 2.52
N GLY A 237 -11.96 32.89 3.53
CA GLY A 237 -12.75 33.16 4.72
C GLY A 237 -12.95 31.94 5.64
N ARG A 238 -12.11 30.91 5.53
CA ARG A 238 -12.26 29.64 6.27
C ARG A 238 -11.21 29.43 7.36
N CYS A 239 -10.00 29.97 7.18
CA CYS A 239 -8.90 29.79 8.14
C CYS A 239 -9.01 30.76 9.32
N ARG A 240 -9.10 30.22 10.54
CA ARG A 240 -9.15 30.97 11.81
C ARG A 240 -7.77 31.20 12.44
N ALA A 241 -6.68 30.88 11.75
CA ALA A 241 -5.33 31.05 12.31
C ALA A 241 -4.91 32.54 12.43
N GLY A 242 -5.57 33.44 11.72
CA GLY A 242 -5.43 34.89 11.91
C GLY A 242 -5.98 35.40 13.25
N ASP A 243 -6.96 34.70 13.83
CA ASP A 243 -7.58 35.08 15.10
C ASP A 243 -6.69 34.78 16.33
N TRP A 244 -5.57 34.08 16.16
CA TRP A 244 -4.61 33.83 17.24
C TRP A 244 -3.76 35.07 17.53
N LYS A 245 -4.39 36.06 18.18
CA LYS A 245 -3.71 37.24 18.73
C LYS A 245 -2.71 36.77 19.80
N SER A 246 -1.42 37.01 19.51
CA SER A 246 -0.29 36.96 20.46
C SER A 246 -0.41 38.05 21.52
#